data_AF-A0A0N0D355-F1
#
_entry.id   AF-A0A0N0D355-F1
#
_cell.length_a   1.000
_cell.length_b   1.000
_cell.length_c   1.000
_cell.angle_alpha   90.00
_cell.angle_beta   90.00
_cell.angle_gamma   90.00
#
_symmetry.space_group_name_H-M   'P 1'
#
loop_
_entity.id
_entity.type
_entity.pdbx_description
1 polymer ?
#
loop_
_entity_poly.entity_id
_entity_poly.type
_entity_poly.pdbx_seq_one_letter_code
_entity_poly.pdbx_strand_id
1 'polypeptide(L)'
;MSTVNTIYYCNNGCIQIPEGWEDKTIISLTYPAGAKQATASFTIVKDTLKDNEITLAAYVDNHLQAVKEFSNFRLLEHKID
;
A
#
# COMPACT_ATOMS: atom_id res chain seq x y z
N MET A 1 -25.33 8.33 22.32
CA MET A 1 -23.87 8.13 22.24
C MET A 1 -23.36 9.07 21.16
N SER A 2 -22.42 9.95 21.47
CA SER A 2 -21.77 10.81 20.47
C SER A 2 -20.89 9.91 19.61
N THR A 3 -21.18 9.79 18.32
CA THR A 3 -20.27 9.12 17.37
C THR A 3 -19.01 9.98 17.27
N VAL A 4 -17.90 9.49 17.80
CA VAL A 4 -16.59 10.09 17.58
C VAL A 4 -16.24 9.83 16.12
N ASN A 5 -15.98 10.90 15.37
CA ASN A 5 -15.61 10.85 13.96
C ASN A 5 -14.17 11.34 13.80
N THR A 6 -13.42 10.70 12.90
CA THR A 6 -12.07 11.14 12.49
C THR A 6 -12.16 11.87 11.15
N ILE A 7 -11.37 12.93 10.96
CA ILE A 7 -11.28 13.61 9.67
C ILE A 7 -10.26 12.88 8.79
N TYR A 8 -10.71 12.39 7.65
CA TYR A 8 -9.88 11.79 6.61
C TYR A 8 -9.63 12.79 5.48
N TYR A 9 -8.37 12.95 5.06
CA TYR A 9 -7.96 13.87 3.99
C TYR A 9 -7.62 13.10 2.71
N CYS A 10 -8.06 13.63 1.57
CA CYS A 10 -7.74 13.12 0.24
C CYS A 10 -7.47 14.28 -0.74
N ASN A 11 -7.05 13.98 -1.96
CA ASN A 11 -6.68 15.00 -2.95
C ASN A 11 -7.73 16.10 -3.15
N ASN A 12 -9.02 15.75 -3.04
CA ASN A 12 -10.12 16.65 -3.37
C ASN A 12 -10.76 17.30 -2.13
N GLY A 13 -10.26 17.04 -0.92
CA GLY A 13 -10.81 17.62 0.31
C GLY A 13 -10.70 16.70 1.52
N CYS A 14 -11.72 16.74 2.38
CA CYS A 14 -11.79 15.90 3.56
C CYS A 14 -13.21 15.38 3.81
N ILE A 15 -13.30 14.26 4.52
CA ILE A 15 -14.56 13.62 4.92
C ILE A 15 -14.44 13.13 6.37
N GLN A 16 -15.55 13.19 7.12
CA GLN A 16 -15.63 12.55 8.42
C GLN A 16 -15.92 11.06 8.25
N ILE A 17 -15.05 10.21 8.78
CA ILE A 17 -15.22 8.77 8.83
C ILE A 17 -15.47 8.32 10.28
N PRO A 18 -16.23 7.23 10.50
CA PRO A 18 -16.42 6.69 11.84
C PRO A 18 -15.08 6.24 12.45
N GLU A 19 -14.95 6.43 13.76
CA GLU A 19 -13.84 5.84 14.52
C GLU A 19 -13.84 4.31 14.41
N GLY A 20 -12.65 3.70 14.37
CA GLY A 20 -12.47 2.25 14.27
C GLY A 20 -12.49 1.68 12.86
N TRP A 21 -12.72 2.50 11.83
CA TRP A 21 -12.53 2.07 10.44
C TRP A 21 -11.04 1.87 10.14
N GLU A 22 -10.71 0.74 9.52
CA GLU A 22 -9.37 0.50 8.98
C GLU A 22 -9.27 1.11 7.58
N ASP A 23 -8.25 1.93 7.35
CA ASP A 23 -8.03 2.53 6.05
C ASP A 23 -7.32 1.56 5.09
N LYS A 24 -8.08 1.08 4.10
CA LYS A 24 -7.60 0.24 2.99
C LYS A 24 -7.56 0.98 1.64
N THR A 25 -7.47 2.31 1.66
CA THR A 25 -7.39 3.11 0.44
C THR A 25 -6.16 2.73 -0.39
N ILE A 26 -6.38 2.54 -1.69
CA ILE A 26 -5.32 2.34 -2.69
C ILE A 26 -5.24 3.60 -3.54
N ILE A 27 -4.10 4.29 -3.52
CA ILE A 27 -3.83 5.39 -4.45
C ILE A 27 -3.16 4.78 -5.68
N SER A 28 -3.77 4.97 -6.86
CA SER A 28 -3.23 4.47 -8.12
C SER A 28 -3.06 5.61 -9.12
N LEU A 29 -1.82 5.86 -9.52
CA LEU A 29 -1.45 6.80 -10.58
C LEU A 29 -1.05 5.99 -11.80
N THR A 30 -1.71 6.25 -12.92
CA THR A 30 -1.38 5.65 -14.21
C THR A 30 -0.85 6.74 -15.14
N TYR A 31 0.17 6.41 -15.92
CA TYR A 31 0.81 7.35 -16.85
C TYR A 31 0.47 6.96 -18.29
N PRO A 32 -0.70 7.33 -18.81
CA PRO A 32 -1.04 7.06 -20.20
C PRO A 32 -0.24 7.99 -21.11
N ALA A 33 0.62 7.41 -21.95
CA ALA A 33 1.19 8.15 -23.07
C ALA A 33 1.20 7.26 -24.31
N GLY A 34 0.14 7.35 -25.13
CA GLY A 34 0.12 7.01 -26.57
C GLY A 34 0.76 5.71 -27.08
N ALA A 35 1.12 4.76 -26.21
CA ALA A 35 1.99 3.63 -26.54
C ALA A 35 1.20 2.31 -26.59
N LYS A 36 1.62 1.43 -27.52
CA LYS A 36 1.02 0.11 -27.75
C LYS A 36 1.32 -0.93 -26.66
N GLN A 37 2.05 -0.60 -25.60
CA GLN A 37 2.38 -1.53 -24.50
C GLN A 37 2.55 -0.78 -23.17
N ALA A 38 2.39 -1.54 -22.08
CA ALA A 38 2.05 -1.12 -20.72
C ALA A 38 2.71 0.17 -20.22
N THR A 39 1.83 1.08 -19.81
CA THR A 39 2.08 2.29 -19.03
C THR A 39 2.52 1.91 -17.63
N ALA A 40 3.62 2.46 -17.14
CA ALA A 40 3.99 2.31 -15.74
C ALA A 40 2.84 2.76 -14.82
N SER A 41 2.67 2.09 -13.68
CA SER A 41 1.75 2.49 -12.63
C SER A 41 2.51 2.73 -11.34
N PHE A 42 2.09 3.75 -10.61
CA PHE A 42 2.59 4.04 -9.28
C PHE A 42 1.45 3.87 -8.27
N THR A 43 1.65 3.02 -7.28
CA THR A 43 0.62 2.67 -6.30
C THR A 43 1.14 2.90 -4.89
N ILE A 44 0.31 3.52 -4.05
CA ILE A 44 0.51 3.63 -2.60
C ILE A 44 -0.58 2.81 -1.93
N VAL A 45 -0.17 1.87 -1.08
CA VAL A 45 -1.04 1.02 -0.27
C VAL A 45 -0.70 1.20 1.21
N LYS A 46 -1.67 0.93 2.08
CA LYS A 46 -1.48 0.87 3.52
C LYS A 46 -1.61 -0.58 3.95
N ASP A 47 -0.75 -0.99 4.87
CA ASP A 47 -0.85 -2.27 5.55
C ASP A 47 -0.56 -2.10 7.03
N THR A 48 -1.05 -3.05 7.82
CA THR A 48 -0.88 -3.09 9.27
C THR A 48 0.12 -4.20 9.60
N LEU A 49 1.13 -3.89 10.41
CA LEU A 49 2.08 -4.89 10.89
C LEU A 49 1.34 -6.01 11.63
N LYS A 50 1.62 -7.25 11.26
CA LYS A 50 1.11 -8.42 12.00
C LYS A 50 1.86 -8.56 13.33
N ASP A 51 1.25 -9.25 14.30
CA ASP A 51 1.83 -9.45 15.64
C ASP A 51 3.23 -10.08 15.62
N ASN A 52 3.57 -10.83 14.57
CA ASN A 52 4.89 -11.45 14.37
C ASN A 52 5.87 -10.58 13.56
N GLU A 53 5.45 -9.43 13.05
CA GLU A 53 6.24 -8.48 12.26
C GLU A 53 6.65 -7.29 13.14
N ILE A 54 7.54 -7.54 14.10
CA ILE A 54 7.97 -6.54 15.09
C ILE A 54 8.87 -5.44 14.43
N THR A 55 9.39 -5.70 13.23
CA THR A 55 10.28 -4.78 12.51
C THR A 55 9.88 -4.62 11.05
N LEU A 56 10.23 -3.47 10.46
CA LEU A 56 10.06 -3.23 9.02
C LEU A 56 10.77 -4.30 8.17
N ALA A 57 11.96 -4.76 8.59
CA ALA A 57 12.68 -5.81 7.89
C ALA A 57 11.88 -7.13 7.83
N ALA A 58 11.29 -7.54 8.96
CA ALA A 58 10.46 -8.74 9.01
C ALA A 58 9.19 -8.60 8.15
N TYR A 59 8.57 -7.42 8.12
CA TYR A 59 7.44 -7.11 7.24
C TYR A 59 7.82 -7.23 5.75
N VAL A 60 8.98 -6.67 5.36
CA VAL A 60 9.49 -6.74 3.98
C VAL A 60 9.81 -8.18 3.60
N ASP A 61 10.45 -8.94 4.49
CA ASP A 61 10.78 -10.36 4.24
C ASP A 61 9.53 -11.20 4.01
N ASN A 62 8.45 -10.99 4.78
CA ASN A 62 7.19 -11.69 4.59
C ASN A 62 6.55 -11.38 3.22
N HIS A 63 6.62 -10.11 2.79
CA HIS A 63 6.18 -9.73 1.45
C HIS A 63 7.04 -10.38 0.35
N LEU A 64 8.36 -10.44 0.54
CA LEU A 64 9.27 -11.12 -0.38
C LEU A 64 9.01 -12.62 -0.48
N GLN A 65 8.52 -13.27 0.58
CA GLN A 65 8.09 -14.67 0.51
C GLN A 65 6.81 -14.83 -0.31
N ALA A 66 5.81 -13.97 -0.11
CA ALA A 66 4.55 -14.02 -0.85
C ALA A 66 4.75 -13.84 -2.37
N VAL A 67 5.65 -12.94 -2.78
CA VAL A 67 5.90 -12.68 -4.21
C VAL A 67 6.66 -13.81 -4.92
N LYS A 68 7.23 -14.79 -4.20
CA LYS A 68 7.84 -15.98 -4.82
C LYS A 68 6.81 -16.87 -5.53
N GLU A 69 5.53 -16.70 -5.23
CA GLU A 69 4.44 -17.38 -5.94
C GLU A 69 4.32 -16.90 -7.41
N PHE A 70 4.87 -15.73 -7.75
CA PHE A 70 4.93 -15.25 -9.13
C PHE A 70 6.09 -15.90 -9.88
N SER A 71 5.76 -16.68 -10.93
CA SER A 71 6.68 -17.56 -11.66
C SER A 71 7.93 -16.91 -12.26
N ASN A 72 7.93 -15.59 -12.45
CA ASN A 72 9.05 -14.83 -13.03
C ASN A 72 9.63 -13.80 -12.06
N PHE A 73 9.27 -13.84 -10.78
CA PHE A 73 9.81 -12.90 -9.81
C PHE A 73 11.31 -13.14 -9.59
N ARG A 74 12.08 -12.05 -9.65
CA ARG A 74 13.50 -12.05 -9.31
C ARG A 74 13.83 -10.78 -8.52
N LEU A 75 14.34 -10.97 -7.30
CA LEU A 75 14.91 -9.88 -6.53
C LEU A 75 16.22 -9.42 -7.20
N LEU A 76 16.28 -8.16 -7.60
CA LEU A 76 17.47 -7.56 -8.24
C LEU A 76 18.37 -6.85 -7.23
N GLU A 77 17.78 -6.12 -6.29
CA GLU A 77 18.47 -5.31 -5.29
C GLU A 77 17.59 -5.15 -4.04
N HIS A 78 18.21 -5.17 -2.85
CA HIS A 78 17.58 -4.84 -1.57
C HIS A 78 18.62 -4.09 -0.73
N LYS A 79 18.34 -2.81 -0.44
CA LYS A 79 19.18 -1.94 0.39
C LYS A 79 18.45 -1.64 1.69
N ILE A 80 19.11 -1.94 2.81
CA ILE A 80 18.66 -1.56 4.15
C ILE A 80 19.64 -0.48 4.60
N ASP A 81 19.12 0.72 4.86
CA ASP A 81 19.89 1.83 5.44
C ASP A 81 20.15 1.60 6.93
#